data_AF-A0A2N6KMI1-F1
#
_entry.id   AF-A0A2N6KMI1-F1
#
_cell.length_a   1.000
_cell.length_b   1.000
_cell.length_c   1.000
_cell.angle_alpha   90.00
_cell.angle_beta   90.00
_cell.angle_gamma   90.00
#
_symmetry.space_group_name_H-M   'P 1'
#
loop_
_entity.id
_entity.type
_entity.pdbx_description
1 polymer ?
#
loop_
_entity_poly.entity_id
_entity_poly.type
_entity_poly.pdbx_seq_one_letter_code
_entity_poly.pdbx_strand_id
1 'polypeptide(L)'
;MGMGFLFKYYTGFAQKWFNDYGAAVFYEIFWCLFTFLFLRSSKAIIQIPLWVFIITCILEFLQLWHPPFLEQIRANLVGKVLLGTTFAWWDFPHYVVGCFLGWLWLRQIQGKSYANKGQS
;
A
#
# COMPACT_ATOMS: atom_id res chain seq x y z
N MET A 1 -17.78 11.99 33.22
CA MET A 1 -17.42 12.72 31.98
C MET A 1 -16.37 11.87 31.26
N GLY A 2 -16.54 11.21 30.13
CA GLY A 2 -17.57 11.16 29.12
C GLY A 2 -17.00 10.35 27.95
N MET A 3 -16.48 9.14 28.22
CA MET A 3 -15.83 8.24 27.23
C MET A 3 -16.84 7.59 26.26
N GLY A 4 -18.12 7.94 26.34
CA GLY A 4 -19.21 7.34 25.55
C GLY A 4 -19.51 8.02 24.21
N PHE A 5 -18.84 9.14 23.86
CA PHE A 5 -19.20 9.92 22.66
C PHE A 5 -18.41 9.59 21.39
N LEU A 6 -17.33 8.80 21.47
CA LEU A 6 -16.50 8.48 20.30
C LEU A 6 -16.98 7.27 19.49
N PHE A 7 -17.92 6.46 20.03
CA PHE A 7 -18.40 5.26 19.35
C PHE A 7 -19.62 5.47 18.44
N LYS A 8 -20.29 6.63 18.50
CA LYS A 8 -21.50 6.88 17.69
C LYS A 8 -21.20 7.37 16.26
N TYR A 9 -19.94 7.60 15.93
CA TYR A 9 -19.46 7.87 14.55
C TYR A 9 -18.78 6.66 13.89
N TYR A 10 -18.85 5.48 14.53
CA TYR A 10 -17.97 4.33 14.23
C TYR A 10 -18.56 3.26 13.30
N THR A 11 -19.66 3.53 12.59
CA THR A 11 -20.33 2.50 11.76
C THR A 11 -20.41 2.81 10.26
N GLY A 12 -20.02 4.01 9.82
CA GLY A 12 -19.98 4.35 8.38
C GLY A 12 -18.59 4.71 7.84
N PHE A 13 -17.84 5.52 8.60
CA PHE A 13 -16.53 6.00 8.16
C PHE A 13 -15.49 4.89 8.16
N ALA A 14 -15.43 4.07 9.22
CA ALA A 14 -14.44 2.99 9.34
C ALA A 14 -14.60 1.91 8.27
N GLN A 15 -15.82 1.59 7.84
CA GLN A 15 -16.06 0.58 6.81
C GLN A 15 -15.71 1.09 5.41
N LYS A 16 -16.03 2.36 5.12
CA LYS A 16 -15.62 3.00 3.86
C LYS A 16 -14.12 3.23 3.81
N TRP A 17 -13.53 3.62 4.93
CA TRP A 17 -12.09 3.78 5.12
C TRP A 17 -11.36 2.44 4.98
N PHE A 18 -11.86 1.37 5.61
CA PHE A 18 -11.28 0.04 5.45
C PHE A 18 -11.46 -0.49 4.03
N ASN A 19 -12.57 -0.20 3.36
CA ASN A 19 -12.78 -0.65 1.99
C ASN A 19 -11.90 0.13 1.00
N ASP A 20 -11.78 1.45 1.14
CA ASP A 20 -11.04 2.30 0.20
C ASP A 20 -9.52 2.25 0.49
N TYR A 21 -9.11 2.44 1.75
CA TYR A 21 -7.69 2.41 2.13
C TYR A 21 -7.17 1.00 2.39
N GLY A 22 -8.02 0.09 2.89
CA GLY A 22 -7.62 -1.31 3.01
C GLY A 22 -7.42 -1.94 1.64
N ALA A 23 -8.21 -1.59 0.61
CA ALA A 23 -7.94 -2.01 -0.75
C ALA A 23 -6.57 -1.52 -1.26
N ALA A 24 -6.18 -0.29 -0.95
CA ALA A 24 -4.85 0.22 -1.28
C ALA A 24 -3.73 -0.56 -0.56
N VAL A 25 -3.90 -0.84 0.72
CA VAL A 25 -2.95 -1.67 1.51
C VAL A 25 -2.86 -3.09 0.95
N PHE A 26 -3.99 -3.74 0.65
CA PHE A 26 -4.00 -5.07 0.04
C PHE A 26 -3.37 -5.06 -1.36
N TYR A 27 -3.57 -4.00 -2.13
CA TYR A 27 -2.95 -3.80 -3.43
C TYR A 27 -1.43 -3.70 -3.31
N GLU A 28 -0.91 -2.89 -2.38
CA GLU A 28 0.53 -2.81 -2.10
C GLU A 28 1.10 -4.18 -1.69
N ILE A 29 0.45 -4.87 -0.77
CA ILE A 29 0.87 -6.20 -0.31
C ILE A 29 0.86 -7.20 -1.47
N PHE A 30 -0.17 -7.18 -2.32
CA PHE A 30 -0.28 -8.03 -3.49
C PHE A 30 0.89 -7.79 -4.46
N TRP A 31 1.18 -6.54 -4.80
CA TRP A 31 2.31 -6.21 -5.68
C TRP A 31 3.65 -6.57 -5.05
N CYS A 32 3.80 -6.39 -3.73
CA CYS A 32 5.00 -6.78 -3.01
C CYS A 32 5.25 -8.30 -3.10
N LEU A 33 4.20 -9.09 -2.86
CA LEU A 33 4.26 -10.55 -2.96
C LEU A 33 4.49 -11.00 -4.40
N PHE A 34 3.78 -10.39 -5.36
CA PHE A 34 3.91 -10.71 -6.78
C PHE A 34 5.33 -10.46 -7.28
N THR A 35 5.91 -9.28 -7.02
CA THR A 35 7.31 -8.99 -7.38
C THR A 35 8.30 -9.90 -6.67
N PHE A 36 8.05 -10.28 -5.41
CA PHE A 36 8.89 -11.23 -4.69
C PHE A 36 8.86 -12.65 -5.31
N LEU A 37 7.75 -13.08 -5.92
CA LEU A 37 7.70 -14.37 -6.63
C LEU A 37 8.70 -14.41 -7.80
N PHE A 38 8.88 -13.29 -8.51
CA PHE A 38 9.88 -13.16 -9.58
C PHE A 38 11.28 -12.90 -9.03
N LEU A 39 11.38 -12.09 -7.96
CA LEU A 39 12.62 -11.70 -7.32
C LEU A 39 12.80 -12.44 -6.00
N ARG A 40 13.13 -13.74 -6.09
CA ARG A 40 13.39 -14.59 -4.92
C ARG A 40 14.77 -14.30 -4.29
N SER A 41 14.98 -13.06 -3.88
CA SER A 41 16.23 -12.57 -3.29
C SER A 41 15.99 -11.96 -1.92
N SER A 42 16.91 -12.24 -0.99
CA SER A 42 16.87 -11.75 0.39
C SER A 42 16.87 -10.22 0.49
N LYS A 43 17.49 -9.54 -0.48
CA LYS A 43 17.50 -8.07 -0.55
C LYS A 43 16.18 -7.49 -1.05
N ALA A 44 15.44 -8.26 -1.86
CA ALA A 44 14.17 -7.83 -2.43
C ALA A 44 13.11 -7.59 -1.34
N ILE A 45 13.23 -8.24 -0.18
CA ILE A 45 12.27 -8.11 0.94
C ILE A 45 12.19 -6.69 1.49
N ILE A 46 13.32 -5.99 1.55
CA ILE A 46 13.35 -4.58 1.99
C ILE A 46 13.19 -3.66 0.79
N GLN A 47 13.80 -4.00 -0.34
CA GLN A 47 13.75 -3.14 -1.53
C GLN A 47 12.35 -3.00 -2.11
N ILE A 48 11.57 -4.07 -2.19
CA ILE A 48 10.23 -4.08 -2.77
C ILE A 48 9.27 -3.11 -2.04
N PRO A 49 9.03 -3.23 -0.72
CA PRO A 49 8.14 -2.30 -0.02
C PRO A 49 8.68 -0.86 -0.04
N LEU A 50 10.00 -0.68 -0.03
CA LEU A 50 10.62 0.64 -0.13
C LEU A 50 10.36 1.27 -1.52
N TRP A 51 10.47 0.50 -2.60
CA TRP A 51 10.10 0.95 -3.95
C TRP A 51 8.61 1.24 -4.07
N VAL A 52 7.74 0.40 -3.51
CA VAL A 52 6.30 0.63 -3.49
C VAL A 52 5.97 1.94 -2.76
N PHE A 53 6.57 2.17 -1.58
CA PHE A 53 6.42 3.41 -0.83
C PHE A 53 6.91 4.65 -1.58
N ILE A 54 8.06 4.56 -2.27
CA ILE A 54 8.57 5.66 -3.08
C ILE A 54 7.62 5.96 -4.24
N ILE A 55 7.12 4.93 -4.92
CA ILE A 55 6.18 5.08 -6.02
C ILE A 55 4.88 5.70 -5.52
N THR A 56 4.32 5.24 -4.40
CA THR A 56 3.08 5.84 -3.84
C THR A 56 3.30 7.27 -3.36
N CYS A 57 4.44 7.60 -2.77
CA CYS A 57 4.82 9.00 -2.51
C CYS A 57 4.84 9.83 -3.79
N ILE A 58 5.50 9.33 -4.85
CA ILE A 58 5.57 10.02 -6.15
C ILE A 58 4.17 10.20 -6.73
N LEU A 59 3.30 9.17 -6.67
CA LEU A 59 1.91 9.24 -7.12
C LEU A 59 1.12 10.32 -6.36
N GLU A 60 1.25 10.41 -5.04
CA GLU A 60 0.65 11.49 -4.24
C GLU A 60 1.17 12.88 -4.68
N PHE A 61 2.47 13.04 -4.92
CA PHE A 61 3.01 14.30 -5.46
C PHE A 61 2.51 14.59 -6.88
N LEU A 62 2.32 13.56 -7.71
CA LEU A 62 1.70 13.69 -9.02
C LEU A 62 0.24 14.14 -8.92
N GLN A 63 -0.47 13.82 -7.84
CA GLN A 63 -1.84 14.30 -7.64
C GLN A 63 -1.91 15.81 -7.33
N LEU A 64 -0.84 16.37 -6.75
CA LEU A 64 -0.68 17.83 -6.57
C LEU A 64 -0.27 18.54 -7.88
N TRP A 65 0.24 17.80 -8.87
CA TRP A 65 0.67 18.34 -10.15
C TRP A 65 -0.37 18.03 -11.24
N HIS A 66 -0.97 19.05 -11.84
CA HIS A 66 -1.99 18.89 -12.91
C HIS A 66 -1.48 19.23 -14.32
N PRO A 67 -0.50 18.51 -14.89
CA PRO A 67 -0.12 18.70 -16.28
C PRO A 67 -1.20 18.09 -17.22
N PRO A 68 -1.38 18.65 -18.42
CA PRO A 68 -2.41 18.18 -19.37
C PRO A 68 -2.26 16.71 -19.78
N PHE A 69 -1.05 16.15 -19.72
CA PHE A 69 -0.80 14.73 -19.95
C PHE A 69 -1.39 13.82 -18.86
N LEU A 70 -1.23 14.17 -17.57
CA LEU A 70 -1.81 13.38 -16.48
C LEU A 70 -3.33 13.50 -16.44
N GLU A 71 -3.88 14.67 -16.81
CA GLU A 71 -5.32 14.86 -16.96
C GLU A 71 -5.91 13.96 -18.07
N GLN A 72 -5.19 13.74 -19.18
CA GLN A 72 -5.62 12.78 -20.20
C GLN A 72 -5.63 11.33 -19.69
N ILE A 73 -4.65 10.95 -18.87
CA ILE A 73 -4.63 9.61 -18.26
C ILE A 73 -5.75 9.47 -17.23
N ARG A 74 -5.94 10.50 -16.38
CA ARG A 74 -7.06 10.61 -15.43
C ARG A 74 -8.41 10.73 -16.11
N ALA A 75 -8.51 11.08 -17.39
CA ALA A 75 -9.77 11.04 -18.10
C ALA A 75 -10.30 9.60 -18.22
N ASN A 76 -9.41 8.60 -18.17
CA ASN A 76 -9.77 7.20 -18.15
C ASN A 76 -10.00 6.68 -16.72
N LEU A 77 -11.03 5.86 -16.53
CA LEU A 77 -11.35 5.21 -15.25
C LEU A 77 -10.15 4.48 -14.66
N VAL A 78 -9.42 3.72 -15.48
CA VAL A 78 -8.21 2.98 -15.09
C VAL A 78 -7.12 3.94 -14.60
N GLY A 79 -6.95 5.07 -15.28
CA GLY A 79 -5.97 6.09 -14.89
C GLY A 79 -6.32 6.79 -13.58
N LYS A 80 -7.61 7.07 -13.32
CA LYS A 80 -8.04 7.62 -12.01
C LYS A 80 -7.77 6.65 -10.86
N VAL A 81 -8.02 5.36 -11.08
CA VAL A 81 -7.80 4.34 -10.06
C VAL A 81 -6.31 4.11 -9.79
N LEU A 82 -5.46 4.19 -10.83
CA LEU A 82 -4.02 3.97 -10.68
C LEU A 82 -3.24 5.21 -10.20
N LEU A 83 -3.57 6.40 -10.71
CA LEU A 83 -2.86 7.65 -10.35
C LEU A 83 -3.43 8.32 -9.11
N GLY A 84 -4.66 7.97 -8.71
CA GLY A 84 -5.42 8.74 -7.74
C GLY A 84 -5.92 10.06 -8.31
N THR A 85 -6.81 10.71 -7.58
CA THR A 85 -7.46 11.95 -8.02
C THR A 85 -7.32 13.13 -7.06
N THR A 86 -6.96 12.85 -5.82
CA THR A 86 -7.01 13.80 -4.69
C THR A 86 -5.94 13.44 -3.68
N PHE A 87 -4.98 14.35 -3.49
CA PHE A 87 -3.96 14.22 -2.47
C PHE A 87 -4.58 14.03 -1.08
N ALA A 88 -4.19 12.96 -0.39
CA ALA A 88 -4.70 12.64 0.94
C ALA A 88 -3.53 12.40 1.89
N TRP A 89 -3.29 13.36 2.79
CA TRP A 89 -2.25 13.23 3.83
C TRP A 89 -2.44 11.99 4.71
N TRP A 90 -3.69 11.57 4.89
CA TRP A 90 -4.02 10.35 5.62
C TRP A 90 -3.47 9.09 4.95
N ASP A 91 -3.11 9.10 3.67
CA ASP A 91 -2.60 7.92 2.98
C ASP A 91 -1.17 7.57 3.40
N PHE A 92 -0.36 8.56 3.79
CA PHE A 92 1.01 8.34 4.28
C PHE A 92 1.11 7.30 5.41
N PRO A 93 0.37 7.43 6.53
CA PRO A 93 0.41 6.41 7.58
C PRO A 93 -0.11 5.05 7.09
N HIS A 94 -0.99 5.00 6.11
CA HIS A 94 -1.46 3.73 5.54
C HIS A 94 -0.40 3.07 4.67
N TYR A 95 0.30 3.82 3.82
CA TYR A 95 1.42 3.29 3.04
C TYR A 95 2.53 2.79 3.95
N VAL A 96 2.80 3.50 5.06
CA VAL A 96 3.74 3.01 6.08
C VAL A 96 3.25 1.67 6.66
N VAL A 97 1.97 1.56 7.03
CA VAL A 97 1.39 0.33 7.57
C VAL A 97 1.38 -0.80 6.53
N GLY A 98 1.01 -0.52 5.28
CA GLY A 98 0.96 -1.49 4.18
C GLY A 98 2.34 -2.01 3.82
N CYS A 99 3.33 -1.12 3.67
CA CYS A 99 4.72 -1.49 3.47
C CYS A 99 5.30 -2.27 4.66
N PHE A 100 4.96 -1.88 5.89
CA PHE A 100 5.40 -2.61 7.10
C PHE A 100 4.79 -4.02 7.17
N LEU A 101 3.49 -4.16 6.89
CA LEU A 101 2.81 -5.45 6.86
C LEU A 101 3.33 -6.33 5.71
N GLY A 102 3.54 -5.77 4.52
CA GLY A 102 4.13 -6.46 3.38
C GLY A 102 5.55 -6.96 3.69
N TRP A 103 6.39 -6.11 4.30
CA TRP A 103 7.72 -6.49 4.77
C TRP A 103 7.68 -7.61 5.82
N LEU A 104 6.79 -7.50 6.81
CA LEU A 104 6.64 -8.48 7.88
C LEU A 104 6.22 -9.84 7.32
N TRP A 105 5.28 -9.85 6.36
CA TRP A 105 4.87 -11.06 5.65
C TRP A 105 6.01 -11.68 4.84
N LEU A 106 6.72 -10.89 4.04
CA LEU A 106 7.86 -11.35 3.25
C LEU A 106 8.97 -11.95 4.14
N ARG A 107 9.24 -11.31 5.28
CA ARG A 107 10.20 -11.79 6.28
C ARG A 107 9.77 -13.13 6.88
N GLN A 108 8.48 -13.34 7.15
CA GLN A 108 7.96 -14.64 7.61
C GLN A 108 8.12 -15.75 6.56
N ILE A 109 7.85 -15.46 5.28
CA ILE A 109 8.04 -16.42 4.18
C ILE A 109 9.51 -16.81 4.08
N GLN A 110 10.41 -15.84 4.16
CA GLN A 110 11.84 -16.08 4.04
C GLN A 110 12.39 -16.89 5.23
N GLY A 111 11.96 -16.60 6.46
CA GLY A 111 12.34 -17.37 7.65
C GLY A 111 11.98 -18.86 7.51
N LYS A 112 10.78 -19.15 6.98
CA LYS A 112 10.37 -20.52 6.65
C LYS A 112 11.19 -21.13 5.51
N SER A 113 11.53 -20.34 4.48
CA SER A 113 12.31 -20.82 3.33
C SER A 113 13.77 -21.15 3.68
N TYR A 114 14.40 -20.41 4.59
CA TYR A 114 15.75 -20.73 5.08
C TYR A 114 15.76 -21.93 6.03
N ALA A 115 14.75 -22.07 6.89
CA ALA A 115 14.61 -23.23 7.76
C ALA A 115 14.49 -24.54 6.96
N ASN A 116 13.80 -24.51 5.81
CA ASN A 116 13.66 -25.68 4.93
C ASN A 116 14.95 -26.03 4.17
N LYS A 117 15.80 -25.04 3.85
CA LYS A 117 17.10 -25.29 3.18
C LYS A 117 18.17 -25.87 4.11
N GLY A 118 18.06 -25.67 5.42
CA GLY A 118 18.97 -26.25 6.41
C GLY A 118 18.64 -27.69 6.81
N GLN A 119 17.54 -28.26 6.29
CA GLN A 119 17.10 -29.63 6.54
C GLN A 119 17.27 -30.56 5.33
N SER A 120 17.94 -30.11 4.25
CA SER A 120 18.28 -30.91 3.08
C SER A 120 19.77 -31.18 2.96
#